data_AF-A0A1Q8LGI7-F1
#
_entry.id   AF-A0A1Q8LGI7-F1
#
_cell.length_a   1.000
_cell.length_b   1.000
_cell.length_c   1.000
_cell.angle_alpha   90.00
_cell.angle_beta   90.00
_cell.angle_gamma   90.00
#
_symmetry.space_group_name_H-M   'P 1'
#
loop_
_entity.id
_entity.type
_entity.pdbx_description
1 polymer ?
#
loop_
_entity_poly.entity_id
_entity_poly.type
_entity_poly.pdbx_seq_one_letter_code
_entity_poly.pdbx_strand_id
1 'polypeptide(L)'
;MSALTPRRRNRTAREIAAQVGLSERTVVRMVAEPRDSYERRAKKRRATAVRLRLRGLTYREIADNTGDSVGTVGRLLADARRRGEWAAAAERHDLNHAE
;
A
#
# COMPACT_ATOMS: atom_id res chain seq x y z
N MET A 1 -3.26 20.90 -0.83
CA MET A 1 -1.92 21.13 -0.24
C MET A 1 -1.30 19.77 0.07
N SER A 2 -0.38 19.32 -0.79
CA SER A 2 0.39 18.09 -0.67
C SER A 2 1.56 18.25 0.33
N ALA A 3 2.00 17.14 0.94
CA ALA A 3 3.13 17.13 1.88
C ALA A 3 4.44 17.47 1.15
N LEU A 4 5.27 18.32 1.77
CA LEU A 4 6.54 18.78 1.22
C LEU A 4 7.60 17.66 1.13
N THR A 5 7.51 16.60 1.94
CA THR A 5 8.45 15.46 1.85
C THR A 5 7.86 14.17 2.45
N PRO A 6 7.30 13.26 1.63
CA PRO A 6 6.73 12.02 2.15
C PRO A 6 7.84 10.97 2.40
N ARG A 7 8.26 10.79 3.65
CA ARG A 7 9.17 9.69 4.07
C ARG A 7 8.62 8.93 5.29
N ARG A 8 8.98 7.65 5.43
CA ARG A 8 8.70 6.87 6.65
C ARG A 8 9.50 7.46 7.82
N ARG A 9 8.83 7.78 8.93
CA ARG A 9 9.46 8.37 10.11
C ARG A 9 10.17 7.31 10.95
N ASN A 10 11.45 7.51 11.23
CA ASN A 10 12.20 6.80 12.28
C ASN A 10 12.09 7.48 13.66
N ARG A 11 11.38 8.61 13.74
CA ARG A 11 11.21 9.45 14.94
C ARG A 11 9.76 9.86 15.11
N THR A 12 9.30 9.98 16.35
CA THR A 12 7.91 10.31 16.62
C THR A 12 7.60 11.76 16.23
N ALA A 13 6.31 12.06 15.96
CA ALA A 13 5.90 13.43 15.65
C ALA A 13 6.23 14.40 16.80
N ARG A 14 6.21 13.90 18.04
CA ARG A 14 6.57 14.60 19.27
C ARG A 14 8.05 14.97 19.33
N GLU A 15 8.94 14.03 19.00
CA GLU A 15 10.38 14.29 18.94
C GLU A 15 10.74 15.34 17.89
N ILE A 16 10.13 15.23 16.70
CA ILE A 16 10.35 16.19 15.62
C ILE A 16 9.80 17.56 16.05
N ALA A 17 8.60 17.62 16.62
CA ALA A 17 8.00 18.85 17.15
C ALA A 17 8.91 19.55 18.18
N ALA A 18 9.47 18.80 19.13
CA ALA A 18 10.39 19.33 20.13
C ALA A 18 11.70 19.85 19.50
N GLN A 19 12.19 19.23 18.43
CA GLN A 19 13.44 19.62 17.78
C GLN A 19 13.32 20.88 16.90
N VAL A 20 12.18 21.06 16.22
CA VAL A 20 11.95 22.22 15.31
C VAL A 20 11.05 23.31 15.91
N GLY A 21 10.59 23.16 17.15
CA GLY A 21 9.73 24.14 17.81
C GLY A 21 8.33 24.28 17.19
N LEU A 22 7.88 23.26 16.46
CA LEU A 22 6.56 23.22 15.81
C LEU A 22 5.59 22.36 16.60
N SER A 23 4.29 22.62 16.49
CA SER A 23 3.30 21.74 17.11
C SER A 23 3.29 20.35 16.46
N GLU A 24 3.02 19.30 17.26
CA GLU A 24 2.91 17.93 16.76
C GLU A 24 1.93 17.81 15.58
N ARG A 25 0.82 18.56 15.65
CA ARG A 25 -0.20 18.62 14.59
C ARG A 25 0.37 19.18 13.27
N THR A 26 1.23 20.20 13.35
CA THR A 26 1.92 20.78 12.17
C THR A 26 2.93 19.80 11.61
N VAL A 27 3.69 19.15 12.48
CA VAL A 27 4.68 18.13 12.09
C VAL A 27 3.99 16.96 11.40
N VAL A 28 2.90 16.43 11.96
CA VAL A 28 2.04 15.41 11.32
C VAL A 28 1.57 15.90 9.96
N ARG A 29 1.06 17.13 9.84
CA ARG A 29 0.62 17.68 8.55
C ARG A 29 1.75 17.78 7.50
N MET A 30 2.96 18.15 7.91
CA MET A 30 4.08 18.37 7.00
C MET A 30 4.79 17.09 6.55
N VAL A 31 4.87 16.08 7.43
CA VAL A 31 5.64 14.86 7.17
C VAL A 31 4.76 13.65 6.86
N ALA A 32 3.48 13.64 7.26
CA ALA A 32 2.60 12.53 6.93
C ALA A 32 2.39 12.45 5.41
N GLU A 33 2.41 11.21 4.89
CA GLU A 33 2.03 10.94 3.51
C GLU A 33 0.60 11.49 3.26
N PRO A 34 0.38 12.31 2.22
CA PRO A 34 -0.96 12.78 1.88
C PRO A 34 -1.91 11.60 1.69
N ARG A 35 -3.16 11.75 2.10
CA ARG A 35 -4.14 10.66 2.09
C ARG A 35 -4.25 10.00 0.71
N ASP A 36 -4.33 10.78 -0.36
CA ASP A 36 -4.40 10.27 -1.73
C ASP A 36 -3.15 9.48 -2.14
N SER A 37 -1.98 9.90 -1.67
CA SER A 37 -0.73 9.18 -1.92
C SER A 37 -0.70 7.85 -1.17
N TYR A 38 -1.15 7.84 0.09
CA TYR A 38 -1.30 6.61 0.87
C TYR A 38 -2.29 5.64 0.19
N GLU A 39 -3.44 6.13 -0.24
CA GLU A 39 -4.48 5.30 -0.88
C GLU A 39 -4.01 4.74 -2.22
N ARG A 40 -3.31 5.54 -3.04
CA ARG A 40 -2.68 5.07 -4.28
C ARG A 40 -1.64 3.98 -4.02
N ARG A 41 -0.78 4.17 -3.02
CA ARG A 41 0.22 3.17 -2.63
C ARG A 41 -0.45 1.88 -2.13
N ALA A 42 -1.47 1.99 -1.29
CA ALA A 42 -2.22 0.84 -0.80
C ALA A 42 -2.92 0.08 -1.94
N LYS A 43 -3.54 0.80 -2.89
CA LYS A 43 -4.14 0.22 -4.10
C LYS A 43 -3.09 -0.49 -4.96
N LYS A 44 -1.93 0.12 -5.18
CA LYS A 44 -0.82 -0.48 -5.94
C LYS A 44 -0.33 -1.80 -5.32
N ARG A 45 -0.21 -1.85 -3.99
CA ARG A 45 0.17 -3.08 -3.27
C ARG A 45 -0.85 -4.20 -3.44
N ARG A 46 -2.14 -3.88 -3.27
CA ARG A 46 -3.22 -4.86 -3.49
C ARG A 46 -3.23 -5.36 -4.94
N ALA A 47 -3.16 -4.46 -5.91
CA ALA A 47 -3.12 -4.80 -7.33
C ALA A 47 -1.92 -5.72 -7.66
N THR A 48 -0.76 -5.47 -7.06
CA THR A 48 0.43 -6.33 -7.25
C THR A 48 0.19 -7.73 -6.70
N ALA A 49 -0.30 -7.86 -5.47
CA ALA A 49 -0.60 -9.15 -4.86
C ALA A 49 -1.67 -9.93 -5.65
N VAL A 50 -2.74 -9.26 -6.10
CA VAL A 50 -3.80 -9.88 -6.91
C VAL A 50 -3.24 -10.39 -8.24
N ARG A 51 -2.48 -9.55 -8.97
CA ARG A 51 -1.88 -9.94 -10.25
C ARG A 51 -0.98 -11.16 -10.11
N LEU A 52 -0.12 -11.20 -9.08
CA LEU A 52 0.74 -12.36 -8.84
C LEU A 52 -0.08 -13.60 -8.50
N ARG A 53 -1.17 -13.44 -7.74
CA ARG A 53 -2.05 -14.56 -7.42
C ARG A 53 -2.79 -15.11 -8.63
N LEU A 54 -3.26 -14.24 -9.54
CA LEU A 54 -3.92 -14.64 -10.78
C LEU A 54 -2.97 -15.41 -11.72
N ARG A 55 -1.67 -15.05 -11.70
CA ARG A 55 -0.61 -15.80 -12.40
C ARG A 55 -0.29 -17.18 -11.78
N GLY A 56 -0.95 -17.57 -10.69
CA GLY A 56 -0.79 -18.88 -10.06
C GLY A 56 0.19 -18.93 -8.88
N LEU A 57 0.86 -17.83 -8.52
CA LEU A 57 1.83 -17.86 -7.41
C LEU A 57 1.15 -18.16 -6.07
N THR A 58 1.83 -18.93 -5.24
CA THR A 58 1.43 -19.24 -3.86
C THR A 58 1.58 -18.01 -2.96
N TYR A 59 0.93 -18.02 -1.79
CA TYR A 59 1.00 -16.88 -0.88
C TYR A 59 2.42 -16.65 -0.35
N ARG A 60 3.23 -17.73 -0.28
CA ARG A 60 4.62 -17.66 0.15
C ARG A 60 5.51 -17.01 -0.91
N GLU A 61 5.39 -17.42 -2.16
CA GLU A 61 6.13 -16.80 -3.27
C GLU A 61 5.77 -15.33 -3.46
N ILE A 62 4.49 -14.97 -3.26
CA ILE A 62 4.07 -13.57 -3.30
C ILE A 62 4.72 -12.78 -2.16
N ALA A 63 4.73 -13.33 -0.94
CA ALA A 63 5.36 -12.73 0.22
C ALA A 63 6.86 -12.47 -0.01
N ASP A 64 7.56 -13.47 -0.53
CA ASP A 64 8.99 -13.39 -0.88
C ASP A 64 9.23 -12.35 -1.99
N ASN A 65 8.35 -12.28 -3.00
CA ASN A 65 8.46 -11.32 -4.11
C ASN A 65 8.18 -9.86 -3.67
N THR A 66 7.24 -9.64 -2.75
CA THR A 66 6.87 -8.30 -2.29
C THR A 66 7.62 -7.85 -1.04
N GLY A 67 8.41 -8.72 -0.42
CA GLY A 67 9.08 -8.48 0.87
C GLY A 67 8.08 -8.31 2.02
N ASP A 68 6.91 -8.95 1.91
CA ASP A 68 5.84 -8.91 2.92
C ASP A 68 5.74 -10.25 3.65
N SER A 69 5.00 -10.29 4.77
CA SER A 69 4.67 -11.58 5.40
C SER A 69 3.51 -12.27 4.67
N VAL A 70 3.42 -13.60 4.79
CA VAL A 70 2.29 -14.39 4.27
C VAL A 70 0.94 -13.87 4.79
N GLY A 71 0.87 -13.50 6.07
CA GLY A 71 -0.34 -12.91 6.67
C GLY A 71 -0.70 -11.56 6.06
N THR A 72 0.30 -10.74 5.74
CA THR A 72 0.10 -9.46 5.03
C THR A 72 -0.46 -9.70 3.63
N VAL A 73 0.08 -10.66 2.89
CA VAL A 73 -0.44 -11.04 1.56
C VAL A 73 -1.90 -11.49 1.65
N GLY A 74 -2.22 -12.37 2.61
CA GLY A 74 -3.60 -12.81 2.84
C GLY A 74 -4.56 -11.65 3.08
N ARG A 75 -4.15 -10.67 3.90
CA ARG A 75 -4.95 -9.47 4.17
C ARG A 75 -5.09 -8.56 2.95
N LEU A 76 -4.02 -8.38 2.16
CA LEU A 76 -4.08 -7.61 0.91
C LEU A 76 -5.08 -8.20 -0.09
N LEU A 77 -5.11 -9.53 -0.22
CA LEU A 77 -6.04 -10.23 -1.10
C LEU A 77 -7.49 -10.15 -0.58
N ALA A 78 -7.70 -10.29 0.74
CA ALA A 78 -9.01 -10.10 1.35
C ALA A 78 -9.54 -8.67 1.15
N ASP A 79 -8.69 -7.67 1.33
CA ASP A 79 -9.02 -6.26 1.09
C ASP A 79 -9.36 -5.99 -0.38
N ALA A 80 -8.62 -6.60 -1.31
CA ALA A 80 -8.88 -6.47 -2.73
C ALA A 80 -10.25 -7.08 -3.13
N ARG A 81 -10.63 -8.22 -2.53
CA ARG A 81 -11.96 -8.82 -2.73
C ARG A 81 -13.07 -7.93 -2.20
N ARG A 82 -12.94 -7.43 -0.96
CA ARG A 82 -13.93 -6.51 -0.35
C ARG A 82 -14.14 -5.23 -1.16
N ARG A 83 -13.11 -4.77 -1.87
CA ARG A 83 -13.14 -3.55 -2.68
C ARG A 83 -13.53 -3.79 -4.15
N GLY A 84 -13.83 -5.04 -4.54
CA GLY A 84 -14.10 -5.41 -5.95
C GLY A 84 -12.87 -5.35 -6.87
N GLU A 85 -11.69 -5.00 -6.34
CA GLU A 85 -10.45 -4.88 -7.10
C GLU A 85 -9.98 -6.24 -7.63
N TRP A 86 -10.31 -7.32 -6.92
CA TRP A 86 -10.05 -8.69 -7.37
C TRP A 86 -10.83 -9.03 -8.64
N ALA A 87 -12.15 -8.80 -8.64
CA ALA A 87 -13.02 -9.14 -9.78
C ALA A 87 -12.57 -8.38 -11.03
N ALA A 88 -12.35 -7.07 -10.92
CA ALA A 88 -11.85 -6.26 -12.03
C ALA A 88 -10.46 -6.69 -12.52
N ALA A 89 -9.62 -7.26 -11.65
CA ALA A 89 -8.30 -7.76 -12.05
C ALA A 89 -8.38 -9.14 -12.72
N ALA A 90 -9.30 -10.00 -12.29
CA ALA A 90 -9.55 -11.29 -12.92
C ALA A 90 -10.08 -11.09 -14.35
N GLU A 91 -11.07 -10.23 -14.53
CA GLU A 91 -11.60 -9.89 -15.86
C GLU A 91 -10.51 -9.40 -16.82
N ARG A 92 -9.64 -8.48 -16.37
CA ARG A 92 -8.49 -8.04 -17.18
C ARG A 92 -7.49 -9.16 -17.47
N HIS A 93 -7.30 -10.08 -16.54
CA HIS A 93 -6.39 -11.20 -16.73
C HIS A 93 -6.94 -12.17 -17.78
N ASP A 94 -8.23 -12.46 -17.72
CA ASP A 94 -8.92 -13.36 -18.65
C ASP A 94 -8.93 -12.77 -20.07
N LEU A 95 -9.20 -11.46 -20.22
CA LEU A 95 -9.08 -10.75 -21.50
C LEU A 95 -7.69 -10.87 -22.11
N ASN A 96 -6.64 -10.72 -21.31
CA ASN A 96 -5.25 -10.83 -21.79
C ASN A 96 -4.81 -12.26 -22.13
N HIS A 97 -5.55 -13.29 -21.72
CA HIS A 97 -5.26 -14.70 -22.07
C HIS A 97 -6.15 -15.22 -23.21
N ALA A 98 -7.12 -14.41 -23.67
CA ALA A 98 -8.00 -14.72 -24.78
C ALA A 98 -7.45 -14.27 -26.15
N GLU A 99 -6.41 -13.42 -26.15
CA GLU A 99 -5.60 -13.04 -27.31
C GLU A 99 -4.39 -13.98 -27.48
#